data_AF-G9D4B0-F1
#
_entry.id   AF-G9D4B0-F1
#
_cell.length_a   1.000
_cell.length_b   1.000
_cell.length_c   1.000
_cell.angle_alpha   90.00
_cell.angle_beta   90.00
_cell.angle_gamma   90.00
#
_symmetry.space_group_name_H-M   'P 1'
#
loop_
_entity.id
_entity.type
_entity.pdbx_description
1 polymer ?
#
loop_
_entity_poly.entity_id
_entity_poly.type
_entity_poly.pdbx_seq_one_letter_code
_entity_poly.pdbx_strand_id
1 'polypeptide(L)'
;ILSLFTLFICVISLSARHPLRTKYVYEFGFDVGAVAFAQSGRIGLFEKSVTIPVVVPICSRLTYVRVEVDDFISQPKVTFNKHFSAIIIKFGTWQYSRSSYVVIAKAIPRDDHCDENNRYA
;
A
#
# COMPACT_ATOMS: atom_id res chain seq x y z
N ILE A 1 -22.92 14.64 42.86
CA ILE A 1 -23.70 14.13 41.70
C ILE A 1 -23.15 14.70 40.39
N LEU A 2 -23.06 16.02 40.19
CA LEU A 2 -22.46 16.64 38.98
C LEU A 2 -21.02 16.17 38.67
N SER A 3 -20.18 16.02 39.69
CA SER A 3 -18.78 15.58 39.55
C SER A 3 -18.62 14.14 39.03
N LEU A 4 -19.58 13.25 39.31
CA LEU A 4 -19.55 11.87 38.81
C LEU A 4 -19.89 11.82 37.31
N PHE A 5 -20.84 12.67 36.86
CA PHE A 5 -21.23 12.76 35.46
C PHE A 5 -20.11 13.32 34.57
N THR A 6 -19.36 14.32 35.03
CA THR A 6 -18.20 14.86 34.30
C THR A 6 -17.09 13.83 34.11
N LEU A 7 -16.84 12.99 35.12
CA LEU A 7 -15.83 11.94 35.06
C LEU A 7 -16.23 10.85 34.06
N PHE A 8 -17.52 10.49 34.02
CA PHE A 8 -18.05 9.51 33.08
C PHE A 8 -17.94 9.98 31.61
N ILE A 9 -18.23 11.26 31.34
CA ILE A 9 -18.12 11.85 29.99
C ILE A 9 -16.66 11.89 29.51
N CYS A 10 -15.70 12.21 30.39
CA CYS A 10 -14.27 12.20 30.05
C CYS A 10 -13.76 10.79 29.71
N VAL A 11 -14.17 9.76 30.46
CA VAL A 11 -13.75 8.37 30.22
C VAL A 11 -14.32 7.84 28.89
N ILE A 12 -15.58 8.14 28.57
CA ILE A 12 -16.20 7.75 27.29
C ILE A 12 -15.54 8.48 26.10
N SER A 13 -15.19 9.77 26.26
CA SER A 13 -14.52 10.57 25.23
C SER A 13 -13.10 10.10 24.94
N LEU A 14 -12.40 9.56 25.94
CA LEU A 14 -11.05 9.00 25.79
C LEU A 14 -11.07 7.63 25.09
N SER A 15 -12.14 6.85 25.28
CA SER A 15 -12.31 5.53 24.66
C SER A 15 -12.73 5.59 23.17
N ALA A 16 -13.20 6.73 22.67
CA ALA A 16 -13.72 6.87 21.30
C ALA A 16 -12.64 7.10 20.23
N ARG A 17 -11.36 7.19 20.61
CA ARG A 17 -10.27 7.41 19.65
C ARG A 17 -9.63 6.09 19.27
N HIS A 18 -10.24 5.40 18.32
CA HIS A 18 -9.61 4.79 17.15
C HIS A 18 -10.75 4.08 16.41
N PRO A 19 -11.22 4.57 15.24
CA PRO A 19 -11.92 3.66 14.35
C PRO A 19 -10.97 2.47 14.13
N LEU A 20 -11.49 1.26 14.31
CA LEU A 20 -10.79 0.00 14.00
C LEU A 20 -10.44 0.01 12.50
N ARG A 21 -9.38 0.74 12.15
CA ARG A 21 -8.84 0.81 10.82
C ARG A 21 -7.92 -0.38 10.69
N THR A 22 -8.43 -1.43 10.09
CA THR A 22 -7.67 -2.65 9.88
C THR A 22 -6.69 -2.39 8.76
N LYS A 23 -5.41 -2.60 9.01
CA LYS A 23 -4.35 -2.45 8.01
C LYS A 23 -3.92 -3.82 7.54
N TYR A 24 -4.08 -4.09 6.25
CA TYR A 24 -3.63 -5.33 5.62
C TYR A 24 -2.29 -5.08 4.93
N VAL A 25 -1.33 -5.99 5.16
CA VAL A 25 0.01 -5.91 4.58
C VAL A 25 0.23 -7.13 3.69
N TYR A 26 0.67 -6.89 2.46
CA TYR A 26 1.00 -7.91 1.47
C TYR A 26 2.44 -7.71 1.02
N GLU A 27 3.21 -8.78 1.04
CA GLU A 27 4.61 -8.77 0.67
C GLU A 27 4.87 -9.76 -0.46
N PHE A 28 5.63 -9.32 -1.45
CA PHE A 28 6.00 -10.12 -2.61
C PHE A 28 7.51 -10.05 -2.81
N GLY A 29 8.16 -11.20 -2.94
CA GLY A 29 9.61 -11.29 -3.15
C GLY A 29 10.43 -11.28 -1.85
N PHE A 30 11.66 -10.80 -1.92
CA PHE A 30 12.62 -10.80 -0.81
C PHE A 30 13.06 -9.38 -0.50
N ASP A 31 12.90 -8.95 0.74
CA ASP A 31 13.27 -7.60 1.19
C ASP A 31 14.79 -7.38 1.14
N VAL A 32 15.27 -6.99 -0.04
CA VAL A 32 16.68 -6.75 -0.34
C VAL A 32 16.79 -5.53 -1.27
N GLY A 33 17.81 -4.70 -1.09
CA GLY A 33 18.07 -3.54 -1.93
C GLY A 33 17.47 -2.25 -1.39
N ALA A 34 17.49 -1.20 -2.23
CA ALA A 34 17.04 0.14 -1.86
C ALA A 34 15.60 0.38 -2.32
N VAL A 35 14.89 1.28 -1.63
CA VAL A 35 13.54 1.71 -2.05
C VAL A 35 13.68 2.44 -3.38
N ALA A 36 13.10 1.85 -4.42
CA ALA A 36 13.15 2.34 -5.79
C ALA A 36 11.82 2.98 -6.23
N PHE A 37 10.73 2.64 -5.54
CA PHE A 37 9.40 3.15 -5.81
C PHE A 37 8.61 3.26 -4.52
N ALA A 38 7.92 4.39 -4.35
CA ALA A 38 6.98 4.60 -3.25
C ALA A 38 5.81 5.42 -3.76
N GLN A 39 4.60 4.88 -3.63
CA GLN A 39 3.38 5.58 -4.00
C GLN A 39 2.28 5.32 -2.98
N SER A 40 1.61 6.38 -2.57
CA SER A 40 0.38 6.30 -1.79
C SER A 40 -0.80 6.79 -2.60
N GLY A 41 -1.97 6.20 -2.40
CA GLY A 41 -3.19 6.64 -3.05
C GLY A 41 -4.43 6.41 -2.20
N ARG A 42 -5.54 6.95 -2.70
CA ARG A 42 -6.86 6.78 -2.11
C ARG A 42 -7.74 6.05 -3.11
N ILE A 43 -8.71 5.33 -2.57
CA ILE A 43 -9.64 4.53 -3.35
C ILE A 43 -11.03 5.08 -3.08
N GLY A 44 -11.73 5.43 -4.15
CA GLY A 44 -13.08 5.97 -4.09
C GLY A 44 -14.10 4.93 -3.62
N LEU A 45 -15.30 5.40 -3.27
CA LEU A 45 -16.40 4.55 -2.76
C LEU A 45 -16.90 3.50 -3.77
N PHE A 46 -16.67 3.72 -5.07
CA PHE A 46 -17.12 2.84 -6.15
C PHE A 46 -15.97 2.16 -6.91
N GLU A 47 -14.73 2.44 -6.51
CA GLU A 47 -13.54 1.86 -7.14
C GLU A 47 -13.28 0.46 -6.57
N LYS A 48 -13.69 -0.56 -7.34
CA LYS A 48 -13.55 -1.97 -6.93
C LYS A 48 -12.18 -2.56 -7.23
N SER A 49 -11.41 -1.92 -8.10
CA SER A 49 -10.09 -2.38 -8.52
C SER A 49 -9.18 -1.19 -8.79
N VAL A 50 -7.95 -1.25 -8.31
CA VAL A 50 -6.91 -0.27 -8.60
C VAL A 50 -5.69 -0.99 -9.14
N THR A 51 -5.16 -0.52 -10.27
CA THR A 51 -3.94 -1.03 -10.88
C THR A 51 -2.85 0.03 -10.77
N ILE A 52 -1.73 -0.34 -10.17
CA ILE A 52 -0.63 0.55 -9.83
C ILE A 52 0.61 0.04 -10.56
N PRO A 53 1.09 0.75 -11.60
CA PRO A 53 2.33 0.38 -12.27
C PRO A 53 3.52 0.68 -11.35
N VAL A 54 4.35 -0.33 -11.10
CA VAL A 54 5.58 -0.21 -10.31
C VAL A 54 6.71 0.13 -11.27
N VAL A 55 7.12 1.39 -11.26
CA VAL A 55 8.24 1.87 -12.09
C VAL A 55 9.51 1.85 -11.24
N VAL A 56 10.49 1.07 -11.67
CA VAL A 56 11.84 1.06 -11.06
C VAL A 56 12.84 1.72 -12.00
N PRO A 57 13.95 2.27 -11.48
CA PRO A 57 15.01 2.81 -12.30
C PRO A 57 15.49 1.80 -13.35
N ILE A 58 15.94 2.34 -14.48
CA ILE A 58 16.64 1.56 -15.50
C ILE A 58 17.77 0.79 -14.82
N CYS A 59 18.07 -0.41 -15.33
CA CYS A 59 19.19 -1.21 -14.83
C CYS A 59 19.07 -1.63 -13.37
N SER A 60 17.85 -1.61 -12.85
CA SER A 60 17.53 -2.16 -11.56
C SER A 60 16.59 -3.35 -11.73
N ARG A 61 16.74 -4.34 -10.86
CA ARG A 61 15.85 -5.49 -10.76
C ARG A 61 15.02 -5.34 -9.50
N LEU A 62 13.69 -5.37 -9.67
CA LEU A 62 12.74 -5.40 -8.57
C LEU A 62 12.92 -6.69 -7.75
N THR A 63 13.09 -6.55 -6.44
CA THR A 63 13.34 -7.64 -5.48
C THR A 63 12.19 -7.82 -4.51
N TYR A 64 11.53 -6.72 -4.14
CA TYR A 64 10.50 -6.70 -3.11
C TYR A 64 9.40 -5.70 -3.42
N VAL A 65 8.16 -6.08 -3.12
CA VAL A 65 7.02 -5.17 -3.10
C VAL A 65 6.22 -5.38 -1.84
N ARG A 66 6.02 -4.30 -1.09
CA ARG A 66 5.11 -4.22 0.05
C ARG A 66 3.91 -3.37 -0.34
N VAL A 67 2.72 -3.90 -0.09
CA VAL A 67 1.47 -3.19 -0.29
C VAL A 67 0.75 -3.17 1.03
N GLU A 68 0.46 -1.96 1.50
CA GLU A 68 -0.34 -1.71 2.67
C GLU A 68 -1.68 -1.17 2.20
N VAL A 69 -2.77 -1.75 2.69
CA VAL A 69 -4.12 -1.30 2.38
C VAL A 69 -4.88 -1.12 3.67
N ASP A 70 -5.40 0.08 3.87
CA ASP A 70 -6.28 0.37 4.98
C ASP A 70 -7.71 -0.01 4.62
N ASP A 71 -8.33 -0.89 5.41
CA ASP A 71 -9.71 -1.31 5.20
C ASP A 71 -10.53 -1.27 6.49
N PHE A 72 -11.84 -1.12 6.33
CA PHE A 72 -12.81 -1.04 7.41
C PHE A 72 -13.76 -2.23 7.43
N ILE A 73 -13.92 -2.98 6.33
CA ILE A 73 -15.01 -3.96 6.20
C ILE A 73 -14.54 -5.31 5.68
N SER A 74 -13.74 -5.35 4.60
CA SER A 74 -13.39 -6.63 3.96
C SER A 74 -11.92 -6.69 3.60
N GLN A 75 -11.29 -7.85 3.74
CA GLN A 75 -9.90 -7.99 3.35
C GLN A 75 -9.76 -7.87 1.82
N PRO A 76 -8.95 -6.93 1.30
CA PRO A 76 -8.73 -6.80 -0.13
C PRO A 76 -7.87 -7.95 -0.67
N LYS A 77 -8.06 -8.29 -1.93
CA LYS A 77 -7.16 -9.20 -2.65
C LYS A 77 -6.10 -8.38 -3.39
N VAL A 78 -4.85 -8.50 -2.95
CA VAL A 78 -3.71 -7.87 -3.62
C VAL A 78 -2.95 -8.91 -4.42
N THR A 79 -2.64 -8.60 -5.68
CA THR A 79 -1.84 -9.45 -6.56
C THR A 79 -0.75 -8.65 -7.25
N PHE A 80 0.45 -9.22 -7.36
CA PHE A 80 1.53 -8.64 -8.13
C PHE A 80 1.66 -9.33 -9.49
N ASN A 81 1.45 -8.58 -10.57
CA ASN A 81 1.69 -9.03 -11.92
C ASN A 81 3.14 -8.75 -12.32
N LYS A 82 3.96 -9.81 -12.35
CA LYS A 82 5.39 -9.73 -12.69
C LYS A 82 5.65 -9.33 -14.14
N HIS A 83 4.76 -9.69 -15.08
CA HIS A 83 4.97 -9.42 -16.50
C HIS A 83 4.82 -7.94 -16.83
N PHE A 84 3.82 -7.29 -16.24
CA PHE A 84 3.57 -5.85 -16.41
C PHE A 84 4.16 -4.99 -15.28
N SER A 85 4.86 -5.61 -14.32
CA SER A 85 5.35 -4.95 -13.10
C SER A 85 4.28 -4.07 -12.44
N ALA A 86 3.10 -4.65 -12.21
CA ALA A 86 1.94 -3.89 -11.71
C ALA A 86 1.30 -4.57 -10.51
N ILE A 87 0.91 -3.77 -9.52
CA ILE A 87 0.12 -4.21 -8.37
C ILE A 87 -1.35 -4.00 -8.69
N ILE A 88 -2.15 -5.03 -8.45
CA ILE A 88 -3.60 -4.98 -8.64
C ILE A 88 -4.23 -5.24 -7.28
N ILE A 89 -4.96 -4.25 -6.78
CA ILE A 89 -5.73 -4.31 -5.54
C ILE A 89 -7.20 -4.48 -5.93
N LYS A 90 -7.84 -5.57 -5.51
CA LYS A 90 -9.27 -5.84 -5.77
C LYS A 90 -10.03 -5.93 -4.45
N PHE A 91 -11.13 -5.20 -4.34
CA PHE A 91 -12.01 -5.25 -3.17
C PHE A 91 -13.20 -6.16 -3.39
N GLY A 92 -13.78 -6.63 -2.28
CA GLY A 92 -15.05 -7.34 -2.29
C GLY A 92 -16.19 -6.45 -2.81
N THR A 93 -17.28 -7.09 -3.25
CA THR A 93 -18.46 -6.40 -3.78
C THR A 93 -19.16 -5.49 -2.76
N TRP A 94 -18.95 -5.74 -1.46
CA TRP A 94 -19.56 -5.04 -0.32
C TRP A 94 -18.69 -3.92 0.27
N GLN A 95 -17.59 -3.57 -0.40
CA GLN A 95 -16.71 -2.49 0.02
C GLN A 95 -17.36 -1.12 -0.27
N TYR A 96 -18.03 -0.53 0.71
CA TYR A 96 -18.65 0.81 0.59
C TYR A 96 -17.89 1.91 1.33
N SER A 97 -16.61 1.67 1.68
CA SER A 97 -15.79 2.60 2.47
C SER A 97 -14.62 3.16 1.66
N ARG A 98 -14.22 4.41 1.97
CA ARG A 98 -12.99 4.99 1.41
C ARG A 98 -11.79 4.26 1.99
N SER A 99 -10.94 3.74 1.12
CA SER A 99 -9.69 3.08 1.49
C SER A 99 -8.48 3.92 1.05
N SER A 100 -7.32 3.67 1.65
CA SER A 100 -6.05 4.16 1.12
C SER A 100 -5.04 3.03 1.06
N TYR A 101 -4.08 3.19 0.17
CA TYR A 101 -3.00 2.24 0.00
C TYR A 101 -1.66 2.93 0.00
N VAL A 102 -0.63 2.17 0.36
CA VAL A 102 0.78 2.53 0.21
C VAL A 102 1.49 1.35 -0.44
N VAL A 103 2.15 1.61 -1.57
CA VAL A 103 3.01 0.66 -2.25
C VAL A 103 4.45 1.10 -2.08
N ILE A 104 5.30 0.20 -1.59
CA ILE A 104 6.74 0.40 -1.49
C ILE A 104 7.39 -0.74 -2.25
N ALA A 105 8.28 -0.41 -3.19
CA ALA A 105 9.02 -1.37 -3.97
C ALA A 105 10.52 -1.15 -3.79
N LYS A 106 11.26 -2.24 -3.59
CA LYS A 106 12.72 -2.22 -3.51
C LYS A 106 13.33 -2.90 -4.72
N ALA A 107 14.47 -2.39 -5.13
CA ALA A 107 15.23 -2.92 -6.25
C ALA A 107 16.73 -2.91 -5.93
N ILE A 108 17.46 -3.79 -6.60
CA ILE A 108 18.93 -3.83 -6.62
C ILE A 108 19.42 -3.44 -8.01
N PRO A 109 20.62 -2.85 -8.14
CA PRO A 109 21.29 -2.74 -9.43
C PRO A 109 21.39 -4.12 -10.10
N ARG A 110 21.24 -4.16 -11.42
CA ARG A 110 21.55 -5.34 -12.22
C ARG A 110 23.05 -5.29 -12.54
N ASP A 111 23.75 -6.38 -12.28
CA ASP A 111 25.22 -6.48 -12.44
C ASP A 111 25.68 -6.39 -13.90
N ASP A 112 24.75 -6.54 -14.85
CA ASP A 112 25.03 -6.59 -16.28
C ASP A 112 25.16 -5.15 -16.83
N HIS A 113 26.38 -4.76 -17.22
CA HIS A 113 26.78 -3.54 -17.95
C HIS A 113 25.63 -2.63 -18.40
N CYS A 114 25.28 -1.70 -17.52
CA CYS A 114 24.35 -0.64 -17.83
C CYS A 114 25.10 0.59 -18.33
N ASP A 115 25.61 0.49 -19.56
CA ASP A 115 26.20 1.64 -20.25
C ASP A 115 25.09 2.62 -20.64
N GLU A 116 24.92 3.64 -19.82
CA GLU A 116 24.06 4.80 -20.07
C GLU A 116 24.47 5.54 -21.37
N ASN A 117 25.72 5.37 -21.80
CA ASN A 117 26.31 6.02 -22.97
C ASN A 117 25.80 5.52 -24.34
N ASN A 118 25.17 4.36 -24.42
CA ASN A 118 24.79 3.76 -25.71
C ASN A 118 23.35 4.10 -26.15
N ARG A 119 22.70 5.07 -25.50
CA ARG A 119 21.31 5.49 -25.80
C ARG A 119 21.21 6.74 -26.66
N TYR A 120 22.33 7.39 -26.95
CA TYR A 120 22.40 8.59 -27.80
C TYR A 120 23.48 8.49 -28.88
N ALA A 121 24.02 7.28 -29.11
CA ALA A 121 24.95 6.99 -30.20
C ALA A 121 24.19 6.48 -31.44
#